data_AF-A0A945U1U0-F1
#
_entry.id   AF-A0A945U1U0-F1
#
_cell.length_a   1.000
_cell.length_b   1.000
_cell.length_c   1.000
_cell.angle_alpha   90.00
_cell.angle_beta   90.00
_cell.angle_gamma   90.00
#
_symmetry.space_group_name_H-M   'P 1'
#
loop_
_entity.id
_entity.type
_entity.pdbx_description
1 polymer ?
#
loop_
_entity_poly.entity_id
_entity_poly.type
_entity_poly.pdbx_seq_one_letter_code
_entity_poly.pdbx_strand_id
1 'polypeptide(L)'
;YGPGDTNVIDRYFDGPELYNVTWESDANVGYQVGAWFVAYLADQVGEDKLLEFWINTQSGELFEENFLSTFGGDYRAYVDEFDAFLHSNDQTALLELLPTS
;
A
#
# COMPACT_ATOMS: atom_id res chain seq x y z
N TYR A 1 3.10 -11.40 -15.54
CA TYR A 1 1.94 -11.95 -16.26
C TYR A 1 1.18 -12.83 -15.28
N GLY A 2 0.15 -12.29 -14.62
CA GLY A 2 -0.73 -13.08 -13.74
C GLY A 2 -1.82 -13.79 -14.55
N PRO A 3 -2.65 -14.64 -13.92
CA PRO A 3 -3.75 -15.32 -14.58
C PRO A 3 -4.70 -14.26 -15.17
N GLY A 4 -4.83 -14.27 -16.49
CA GLY A 4 -5.34 -13.13 -17.29
C GLY A 4 -6.81 -12.76 -17.13
N ASP A 5 -7.58 -13.46 -16.29
CA ASP A 5 -9.04 -13.31 -16.21
C ASP A 5 -9.57 -12.93 -14.81
N THR A 6 -8.78 -13.03 -13.74
CA THR A 6 -9.26 -12.69 -12.38
C THR A 6 -8.94 -11.23 -12.04
N ASN A 7 -9.92 -10.50 -11.47
CA ASN A 7 -9.72 -9.12 -11.04
C ASN A 7 -8.56 -9.05 -10.03
N VAL A 8 -7.78 -7.97 -10.10
CA VAL A 8 -6.61 -7.77 -9.24
C VAL A 8 -6.99 -7.76 -7.76
N ILE A 9 -8.13 -7.15 -7.42
CA ILE A 9 -8.59 -7.09 -6.03
C ILE A 9 -8.98 -8.47 -5.50
N ASP A 10 -9.62 -9.31 -6.32
CA ASP A 10 -9.97 -10.69 -5.93
C ASP A 10 -8.70 -11.52 -5.73
N ARG A 11 -7.72 -11.39 -6.64
CA ARG A 11 -6.41 -12.06 -6.49
C ARG A 11 -5.65 -11.59 -5.25
N TYR A 12 -5.86 -10.36 -4.81
CA TYR A 12 -5.28 -9.84 -3.58
C TYR A 12 -5.96 -10.46 -2.35
N PHE A 13 -7.29 -10.45 -2.30
CA PHE A 13 -8.06 -11.01 -1.17
C PHE A 13 -7.91 -12.53 -1.03
N ASP A 14 -7.72 -13.26 -2.12
CA ASP A 14 -7.42 -14.70 -2.10
C ASP A 14 -5.91 -15.01 -1.93
N GLY A 15 -5.08 -13.98 -1.93
CA GLY A 15 -3.62 -14.06 -1.97
C GLY A 15 -2.95 -13.90 -0.60
N PRO A 16 -1.62 -13.81 -0.58
CA PRO A 16 -0.89 -13.46 0.64
C PRO A 16 -1.05 -11.96 0.95
N GLU A 17 -0.79 -11.58 2.19
CA GLU A 17 -0.69 -10.18 2.63
C GLU A 17 0.24 -9.37 1.70
N LEU A 18 -0.04 -8.08 1.51
CA LEU A 18 0.66 -7.24 0.52
C LEU A 18 2.19 -7.29 0.63
N TYR A 19 2.71 -7.31 1.85
CA TYR A 19 4.16 -7.36 2.09
C TYR A 19 4.81 -8.71 1.80
N ASN A 20 4.01 -9.75 1.56
CA ASN A 20 4.46 -11.07 1.13
C ASN A 20 4.29 -11.28 -0.39
N VAL A 21 3.73 -10.30 -1.12
CA VAL A 21 3.63 -10.34 -2.58
C VAL A 21 5.00 -10.06 -3.19
N THR A 22 5.50 -11.03 -3.94
CA THR A 22 6.77 -10.96 -4.66
C THR A 22 6.56 -10.84 -6.17
N TRP A 23 7.62 -10.45 -6.89
CA TRP A 23 7.65 -10.43 -8.36
C TRP A 23 7.23 -11.77 -8.98
N GLU A 24 7.67 -12.87 -8.39
CA GLU A 24 7.40 -14.23 -8.88
C GLU A 24 5.99 -14.71 -8.57
N SER A 25 5.39 -14.23 -7.48
CA SER A 25 4.03 -14.59 -7.07
C SER A 25 2.96 -13.88 -7.93
N ASP A 26 2.85 -12.56 -7.82
CA ASP A 26 1.88 -11.77 -8.57
C ASP A 26 2.32 -10.30 -8.63
N ALA A 27 3.31 -10.01 -9.47
CA ALA A 27 3.79 -8.63 -9.68
C ALA A 27 2.67 -7.63 -10.02
N ASN A 28 1.58 -8.10 -10.64
CA ASN A 28 0.47 -7.22 -10.99
C ASN A 28 -0.34 -6.79 -9.76
N VAL A 29 -0.55 -7.71 -8.80
CA VAL A 29 -1.10 -7.35 -7.48
C VAL A 29 -0.17 -6.37 -6.77
N GLY A 30 1.13 -6.68 -6.71
CA GLY A 30 2.11 -5.81 -6.05
C GLY A 30 2.12 -4.38 -6.59
N TYR A 31 2.07 -4.19 -7.91
CA TYR A 31 2.03 -2.85 -8.51
C TYR A 31 0.71 -2.12 -8.27
N GLN A 32 -0.43 -2.78 -8.50
CA GLN A 32 -1.72 -2.11 -8.45
C GLN A 32 -2.19 -1.87 -7.02
N VAL A 33 -2.15 -2.90 -6.17
CA VAL A 33 -2.57 -2.79 -4.77
C VAL A 33 -1.55 -1.96 -3.99
N GLY A 34 -0.26 -2.09 -4.29
CA GLY A 34 0.77 -1.23 -3.71
C GLY A 34 0.56 0.25 -4.00
N ALA A 35 0.12 0.62 -5.21
CA ALA A 35 -0.21 2.02 -5.52
C ALA A 35 -1.41 2.54 -4.70
N TRP A 36 -2.43 1.71 -4.49
CA TRP A 36 -3.56 2.03 -3.61
C TRP A 36 -3.15 2.16 -2.15
N PHE A 37 -2.24 1.30 -1.67
CA PHE A 37 -1.68 1.41 -0.33
C PHE A 37 -0.91 2.73 -0.14
N VAL A 38 -0.15 3.18 -1.14
CA VAL A 38 0.52 4.49 -1.10
C VAL A 38 -0.50 5.64 -1.06
N ALA A 39 -1.59 5.56 -1.83
CA ALA A 39 -2.67 6.55 -1.77
C ALA A 39 -3.35 6.58 -0.39
N TYR A 40 -3.60 5.41 0.19
CA TYR A 40 -4.11 5.29 1.56
C TYR A 40 -3.15 5.92 2.58
N LEU A 41 -1.85 5.64 2.50
CA LEU A 41 -0.85 6.28 3.35
C LEU A 41 -0.86 7.81 3.21
N ALA A 42 -0.91 8.32 1.97
CA ALA A 42 -0.97 9.76 1.71
C ALA A 42 -2.18 10.43 2.39
N ASP A 43 -3.35 9.78 2.34
CA ASP A 43 -4.57 10.25 3.01
C ASP A 43 -4.43 10.27 4.53
N GLN A 44 -3.81 9.24 5.12
CA GLN A 44 -3.67 9.13 6.57
C GLN A 44 -2.60 10.07 7.17
N VAL A 45 -1.45 10.22 6.50
CA VAL A 45 -0.28 10.90 7.07
C VAL A 45 0.15 12.17 6.31
N GLY A 46 -0.46 12.44 5.16
CA GLY A 46 -0.10 13.54 4.26
C GLY A 46 1.03 13.18 3.28
N GLU A 47 1.00 13.78 2.09
CA GLU A 47 2.01 13.58 1.03
C GLU A 47 3.43 13.98 1.46
N ASP A 48 3.55 14.99 2.32
CA ASP A 48 4.82 15.48 2.86
C ASP A 48 5.63 14.36 3.52
N LYS A 49 4.94 13.44 4.21
CA LYS A 49 5.54 12.29 4.88
C LYS A 49 6.03 11.22 3.92
N LEU A 50 5.37 11.05 2.78
CA LEU A 50 5.87 10.16 1.73
C LEU A 50 7.17 10.68 1.11
N LEU A 51 7.28 12.00 0.94
CA LEU A 51 8.52 12.63 0.47
C LEU A 51 9.65 12.49 1.50
N GLU A 52 9.36 12.71 2.78
CA GLU A 52 10.32 12.48 3.88
C GLU A 52 10.83 11.03 3.87
N PHE A 53 9.92 10.06 3.79
CA PHE A 53 10.25 8.64 3.71
C PHE A 53 11.17 8.35 2.51
N TRP A 54 10.83 8.87 1.32
CA TRP A 54 11.66 8.71 0.12
C TRP A 54 13.06 9.30 0.29
N ILE A 55 13.19 10.50 0.87
CA ILE A 55 14.50 11.12 1.14
C ILE A 55 15.33 10.23 2.07
N ASN A 56 14.74 9.71 3.14
CA ASN A 56 15.40 8.86 4.12
C ASN A 56 15.83 7.50 3.52
N THR A 57 15.15 6.98 2.50
CA THR A 57 15.66 5.77 1.79
C THR A 57 17.00 6.00 1.11
N GLN A 58 17.39 7.26 0.84
CA GLN A 58 18.66 7.61 0.23
C GLN A 58 19.80 7.73 1.25
N SER A 59 19.51 7.73 2.56
CA SER A 59 20.50 7.88 3.63
C SER A 59 21.12 6.55 4.10
N GLY A 60 20.55 5.43 3.66
CA GLY A 60 20.97 4.07 4.07
C GLY A 60 20.18 3.51 5.26
N GLU A 61 19.14 4.20 5.72
CA GLU A 61 18.18 3.65 6.69
C GLU A 61 17.47 2.43 6.10
N LEU A 62 17.30 1.38 6.91
CA LEU A 62 16.57 0.19 6.50
C LEU A 62 15.07 0.52 6.39
N PHE A 63 14.36 -0.17 5.50
CA PHE A 63 12.95 0.08 5.22
C PHE A 63 12.09 0.12 6.50
N GLU A 64 12.19 -0.89 7.36
CA GLU A 64 11.36 -0.99 8.57
C GLU A 64 11.64 0.14 9.55
N GLU A 65 12.91 0.53 9.72
CA GLU A 65 13.33 1.62 10.60
C GLU A 65 12.85 2.98 10.08
N ASN A 66 13.02 3.23 8.77
CA ASN A 66 12.57 4.46 8.11
C ASN A 66 11.03 4.57 8.12
N PHE A 67 10.33 3.46 7.91
CA PHE A 67 8.87 3.45 7.91
C PHE A 67 8.34 3.81 9.30
N LEU A 68 8.88 3.17 10.33
CA LEU A 68 8.51 3.44 11.72
C LEU A 68 8.84 4.88 12.12
N SER A 69 10.02 5.40 11.76
CA SER A 69 10.44 6.76 12.12
C SER A 69 9.60 7.83 11.42
N THR A 70 9.21 7.59 10.16
CA THR A 70 8.50 8.57 9.34
C THR A 70 6.99 8.58 9.63
N PHE A 71 6.37 7.40 9.71
CA PHE A 71 4.92 7.23 9.84
C PHE A 71 4.44 6.88 11.25
N GLY A 72 5.37 6.63 12.18
CA GLY A 72 5.05 6.41 13.59
C GLY A 72 4.42 5.05 13.92
N GLY A 73 4.42 4.10 12.99
CA GLY A 73 3.87 2.74 13.18
C GLY A 73 4.58 1.70 12.34
N ASP A 74 4.36 0.42 12.66
CA ASP A 74 4.87 -0.70 11.87
C ASP A 74 4.11 -0.81 10.54
N TYR A 75 4.83 -1.08 9.44
CA TYR A 75 4.22 -1.13 8.11
C TYR A 75 3.19 -2.26 7.99
N ARG A 76 3.36 -3.35 8.75
CA ARG A 76 2.38 -4.45 8.75
C ARG A 76 1.05 -4.01 9.35
N ALA A 77 1.10 -3.21 10.43
CA ALA A 77 -0.11 -2.63 11.02
C ALA A 77 -0.84 -1.71 10.02
N TYR A 78 -0.11 -0.88 9.27
CA TYR A 78 -0.70 -0.06 8.21
C TYR A 78 -1.30 -0.90 7.07
N VAL A 79 -0.68 -2.04 6.72
CA VAL A 79 -1.25 -2.98 5.74
C VAL A 79 -2.53 -3.63 6.28
N ASP A 80 -2.55 -4.04 7.55
CA ASP A 80 -3.74 -4.60 8.20
C ASP A 80 -4.90 -3.58 8.23
N GLU A 81 -4.61 -2.31 8.54
CA GLU A 81 -5.58 -1.21 8.52
C GLU A 81 -6.08 -0.92 7.10
N PHE A 82 -5.19 -0.96 6.12
CA PHE A 82 -5.54 -0.83 4.71
C PHE A 82 -6.44 -1.98 4.23
N ASP A 83 -6.17 -3.21 4.62
CA ASP A 83 -7.00 -4.37 4.29
C ASP A 83 -8.39 -4.25 4.92
N ALA A 84 -8.45 -3.82 6.19
CA ALA A 84 -9.72 -3.52 6.85
C ALA A 84 -10.49 -2.41 6.12
N PHE A 85 -9.80 -1.37 5.66
CA PHE A 85 -10.38 -0.28 4.87
C PHE A 85 -10.95 -0.79 3.54
N LEU A 86 -10.21 -1.62 2.79
CA LEU A 86 -10.68 -2.21 1.54
C LEU A 86 -11.92 -3.09 1.72
N HIS A 87 -12.01 -3.82 2.83
CA HIS A 87 -13.17 -4.68 3.11
C HIS A 87 -14.40 -3.92 3.62
N SER A 88 -14.20 -2.79 4.29
CA SER A 88 -15.26 -2.07 5.00
C SER A 88 -15.91 -0.95 4.18
N ASN A 89 -15.32 -0.58 3.03
CA ASN A 89 -15.72 0.56 2.23
C ASN A 89 -16.21 0.15 0.83
N ASP A 90 -17.11 0.95 0.27
CA ASP A 90 -17.52 0.81 -1.11
C ASP A 90 -16.57 1.55 -2.07
N GLN A 91 -16.77 1.36 -3.37
CA GLN A 91 -15.92 1.96 -4.39
C GLN A 91 -15.88 3.50 -4.31
N THR A 92 -16.94 4.15 -3.84
CA THR A 92 -16.97 5.62 -3.73
C THR A 92 -16.01 6.08 -2.65
N ALA A 93 -16.05 5.47 -1.47
CA ALA A 93 -15.12 5.79 -0.38
C ALA A 93 -13.66 5.46 -0.75
N LEU A 94 -13.40 4.41 -1.52
CA LEU A 94 -12.04 4.12 -2.03
C LEU A 94 -11.52 5.24 -2.96
N LEU A 95 -12.40 5.80 -3.80
CA LEU A 95 -12.02 6.85 -4.75
C LEU A 95 -11.76 8.20 -4.07
N GLU A 96 -12.28 8.43 -2.86
CA GLU A 96 -12.01 9.65 -2.08
C GLU A 96 -10.55 9.76 -1.63
N LEU A 97 -9.80 8.64 -1.62
CA LEU A 97 -8.34 8.67 -1.41
C LEU A 97 -7.57 9.45 -2.48
N LEU A 98 -8.16 9.57 -3.68
CA LEU A 98 -7.47 10.21 -4.80
C LEU A 98 -7.64 11.74 -4.69
N PRO A 99 -6.55 12.52 -4.79
CA PRO A 99 -6.64 13.97 -4.70
C PRO A 99 -7.59 14.52 -5.77
N THR A 100 -8.59 15.29 -5.33
CA THR A 100 -9.42 16.09 -6.24
C THR A 100 -8.60 17.25 -6.76
N SER A 101 -8.52 17.36 -8.09
CA SER A 101 -7.70 18.31 -8.86
C SER A 101 -7.86 19.77 -8.47
#